data_AF-A0A316JLK9-F1
#
_entry.id   AF-A0A316JLK9-F1
#
_cell.length_a   1.000
_cell.length_b   1.000
_cell.length_c   1.000
_cell.angle_alpha   90.00
_cell.angle_beta   90.00
_cell.angle_gamma   90.00
#
_symmetry.space_group_name_H-M   'P 1'
#
loop_
_entity.id
_entity.type
_entity.pdbx_description
1 polymer ?
#
loop_
_entity_poly.entity_id
_entity_poly.type
_entity_poly.pdbx_seq_one_letter_code
_entity_poly.pdbx_strand_id
1 'polypeptide(L)'
;MVRLVPEQPTRIPHRRALGLALIALAGLSFIPLWQRSSQAPARLPAPLANARPAPFPPAQAAWTSPLQRQCSVNDRALVARLKTQQQTYPSTLKRVKIDPSNYDQRVPYDAFGNPLQTTPSLVVLHETVFGLQSALNTFIKHNPRDEDQVSYHLLIGENGESVEALHPRFRAYGAGYSAFDGEWAVLNPELPGSINNFALHLSLETPLDGENDAETHSGYSSAQYDAMAVVLADWMNRYKIPKERITTHRHVDLGAARADPRSFNWEALQQRLAALGVLC
;
A
#
# COMPACT_ATOMS: atom_id res chain seq x y z
N MET A 1 44.24 31.21 -0.70
CA MET A 1 45.54 31.21 0.02
C MET A 1 45.28 31.64 1.46
N VAL A 2 45.69 30.80 2.40
CA VAL A 2 45.97 31.05 3.83
C VAL A 2 44.83 31.61 4.72
N ARG A 3 44.28 30.70 5.55
CA ARG A 3 43.58 30.98 6.82
C ARG A 3 44.54 31.58 7.83
N LEU A 4 44.08 32.57 8.60
CA LEU A 4 44.56 32.84 9.96
C LEU A 4 43.38 33.20 10.88
N VAL A 5 43.30 32.50 11.99
CA VAL A 5 42.41 32.70 13.15
C VAL A 5 43.25 33.30 14.28
N PRO A 6 42.70 34.19 15.11
CA PRO A 6 43.03 34.20 16.55
C PRO A 6 41.75 34.31 17.41
N GLU A 7 41.50 33.33 18.28
CA GLU A 7 41.80 33.28 19.74
C GLU A 7 40.64 33.78 20.64
N GLN A 8 40.26 32.90 21.56
CA GLN A 8 39.28 33.11 22.64
C GLN A 8 39.94 33.81 23.85
N PRO A 9 39.15 34.48 24.71
CA PRO A 9 39.50 34.64 26.11
C PRO A 9 38.72 33.68 27.01
N THR A 10 39.48 33.07 27.92
CA THR A 10 39.11 32.20 29.03
C THR A 10 38.41 32.96 30.17
N ARG A 11 37.47 32.31 30.86
CA ARG A 11 37.13 32.60 32.26
C ARG A 11 36.82 31.31 33.03
N ILE A 12 37.51 31.12 34.14
CA ILE A 12 37.28 30.12 35.20
C ILE A 12 36.93 30.90 36.50
N PRO A 13 36.62 30.26 37.65
CA PRO A 13 35.30 29.84 38.13
C PRO A 13 34.80 30.65 39.35
N HIS A 14 33.52 30.49 39.71
CA HIS A 14 33.08 30.70 41.09
C HIS A 14 32.34 29.46 41.62
N ARG A 15 32.84 28.92 42.73
CA ARG A 15 32.19 27.94 43.61
C ARG A 15 31.33 28.66 44.64
N ARG A 16 30.18 28.05 44.97
CA ARG A 16 29.43 27.97 46.26
C ARG A 16 27.95 27.75 45.89
N ALA A 17 27.12 26.94 46.54
CA ALA A 17 27.23 25.99 47.64
C ALA A 17 25.98 25.10 47.60
N LEU A 18 26.02 24.00 48.35
CA LEU A 18 24.97 23.00 48.56
C LEU A 18 23.57 23.57 48.81
N GLY A 19 22.58 22.94 48.18
CA GLY A 19 21.20 22.89 48.62
C GLY A 19 20.62 21.52 48.29
N LEU A 20 20.51 20.64 49.29
CA LEU A 20 19.74 19.40 49.17
C LEU A 20 18.26 19.75 48.97
N ALA A 21 17.68 19.28 47.87
CA ALA A 21 16.24 19.12 47.74
C ALA A 21 15.97 17.69 47.23
N LEU A 22 15.54 16.83 48.16
CA LEU A 22 14.88 15.57 47.85
C LEU A 22 13.58 15.88 47.10
N ILE A 23 13.50 15.50 45.83
CA ILE A 23 12.23 15.31 45.13
C ILE A 23 12.26 13.91 44.52
N ALA A 24 11.50 13.02 45.14
CA ALA A 24 11.12 11.75 44.55
C ALA A 24 10.19 12.04 43.36
N LEU A 25 10.68 11.81 42.14
CA LEU A 25 9.85 11.77 40.94
C LEU A 25 9.79 10.32 40.46
N ALA A 26 8.63 9.73 40.72
CA ALA A 26 8.23 8.42 40.22
C ALA A 26 8.42 8.36 38.70
N GLY A 27 8.99 7.25 38.25
CA GLY A 27 9.15 6.94 36.83
C GLY A 27 7.79 6.89 36.16
N LEU A 28 7.56 7.82 35.24
CA LEU A 28 6.51 7.72 34.24
C LEU A 28 7.19 7.48 32.91
N SER A 29 7.22 6.21 32.52
CA SER A 29 7.54 5.77 31.18
C SER A 29 6.58 6.46 30.22
N PHE A 30 7.07 7.44 29.46
CA PHE A 30 6.36 7.99 28.32
C PHE A 30 6.31 6.92 27.23
N ILE A 31 5.27 6.09 27.27
CA ILE A 31 4.88 5.28 26.12
C ILE A 31 4.25 6.25 25.12
N PRO A 32 4.80 6.44 23.91
CA PRO A 32 4.15 7.26 22.91
C PRO A 32 2.81 6.62 22.56
N LEU A 33 1.71 7.29 22.92
CA LEU A 33 0.36 6.98 22.44
C LEU A 33 0.31 7.27 20.93
N TRP A 34 0.86 6.37 20.12
CA TRP A 34 0.30 6.18 18.79
C TRP A 34 -1.12 5.65 19.02
N GLN A 35 -2.10 6.47 18.65
CA GLN A 35 -3.51 6.14 18.69
C GLN A 35 -3.73 4.73 18.18
N ARG A 36 -4.03 3.82 19.11
CA ARG A 36 -4.70 2.57 18.81
C ARG A 36 -6.13 2.98 18.44
N SER A 37 -6.32 3.44 17.20
CA SER A 37 -7.65 3.57 16.63
C SER A 37 -8.19 2.15 16.51
N SER A 38 -8.93 1.74 17.53
CA SER A 38 -9.86 0.62 17.44
C SER A 38 -10.94 1.04 16.45
N GLN A 39 -10.63 1.10 15.16
CA GLN A 39 -11.65 1.20 14.14
C GLN A 39 -12.41 -0.11 14.19
N ALA A 40 -13.58 -0.10 14.83
CA ALA A 40 -14.61 -1.09 14.54
C ALA A 40 -14.77 -1.16 13.02
N PRO A 41 -14.97 -2.35 12.43
CA PRO A 41 -15.19 -2.45 10.99
C PRO A 41 -16.29 -1.46 10.61
N ALA A 42 -16.03 -0.63 9.60
CA ALA A 42 -16.97 0.38 9.15
C ALA A 42 -18.29 -0.32 8.83
N ARG A 43 -19.32 -0.03 9.64
CA ARG A 43 -20.65 -0.62 9.44
C ARG A 43 -21.17 -0.07 8.12
N LEU A 44 -21.56 -0.97 7.22
CA LEU A 44 -22.21 -0.57 5.97
C LEU A 44 -23.39 0.37 6.29
N PRO A 45 -23.59 1.42 5.49
CA PRO A 45 -24.80 2.22 5.61
C PRO A 45 -26.04 1.37 5.30
N ALA A 46 -27.20 1.85 5.72
CA ALA A 46 -28.46 1.25 5.29
C ALA A 46 -28.65 1.47 3.77
N PRO A 47 -29.27 0.54 3.03
CA PRO A 47 -29.62 0.76 1.63
C PRO A 47 -30.48 2.01 1.44
N LEU A 48 -30.35 2.67 0.28
CA LEU A 48 -31.22 3.79 -0.07
C LEU A 48 -32.67 3.33 -0.27
N ALA A 49 -33.64 4.22 -0.08
CA ALA A 49 -35.07 3.89 -0.14
C ALA A 49 -35.52 3.28 -1.48
N ASN A 50 -34.82 3.60 -2.57
CA ASN A 50 -35.05 3.13 -3.92
C ASN A 50 -34.04 2.06 -4.38
N ALA A 51 -33.34 1.42 -3.43
CA ALA A 51 -32.32 0.42 -3.74
C ALA A 51 -32.90 -0.74 -4.57
N ARG A 52 -32.16 -1.18 -5.57
CA ARG A 52 -32.52 -2.31 -6.45
C ARG A 52 -31.36 -3.30 -6.53
N PRO A 53 -31.63 -4.57 -6.86
CA PRO A 53 -30.55 -5.54 -7.08
C PRO A 53 -29.58 -5.07 -8.15
N ALA A 54 -28.29 -5.02 -7.81
CA ALA A 54 -27.21 -4.83 -8.76
C ALA A 54 -26.95 -6.14 -9.53
N PRO A 55 -26.42 -6.08 -10.76
CA PRO A 55 -25.97 -7.28 -11.47
C PRO A 55 -24.83 -7.94 -10.70
N PHE A 56 -24.77 -9.27 -10.77
CA PHE A 56 -23.62 -10.04 -10.29
C PHE A 56 -22.49 -9.99 -11.32
N PRO A 57 -21.21 -10.05 -10.89
CA PRO A 57 -20.12 -10.25 -11.82
C PRO A 57 -20.26 -11.61 -12.52
N PRO A 58 -19.66 -11.78 -13.71
CA PRO A 58 -19.50 -13.11 -14.32
C PRO A 58 -18.80 -14.08 -13.36
N ALA A 59 -19.03 -15.38 -13.58
CA ALA A 59 -18.33 -16.40 -12.83
C ALA A 59 -16.82 -16.32 -13.08
N GLN A 60 -16.04 -16.36 -12.00
CA GLN A 60 -14.58 -16.39 -12.02
C GLN A 60 -14.06 -17.56 -11.18
N ALA A 61 -12.83 -17.97 -11.43
CA ALA A 61 -12.16 -18.93 -10.55
C ALA A 61 -12.04 -18.33 -9.13
N ALA A 62 -12.26 -19.16 -8.10
CA ALA A 62 -12.09 -18.73 -6.72
C ALA A 62 -10.62 -18.41 -6.42
N TRP A 63 -10.37 -17.38 -5.61
CA TRP A 63 -9.02 -17.09 -5.16
C TRP A 63 -8.55 -18.14 -4.16
N THR A 64 -7.34 -18.66 -4.36
CA THR A 64 -6.63 -19.43 -3.32
C THR A 64 -5.32 -18.72 -3.03
N SER A 65 -5.26 -18.07 -1.86
CA SER A 65 -4.08 -17.33 -1.43
C SER A 65 -2.85 -18.22 -1.34
N PRO A 66 -1.74 -17.87 -2.03
CA PRO A 66 -0.46 -18.54 -1.86
C PRO A 66 0.18 -18.29 -0.49
N LEU A 67 -0.19 -17.20 0.17
CA LEU A 67 0.31 -16.85 1.50
C LEU A 67 -0.31 -17.75 2.58
N GLN A 68 0.54 -18.39 3.35
CA GLN A 68 0.18 -19.26 4.47
C GLN A 68 0.45 -18.60 5.82
N ARG A 69 -0.15 -19.17 6.87
CA ARG A 69 0.15 -18.76 8.25
C ARG A 69 1.59 -19.14 8.56
N GLN A 70 2.40 -18.18 9.00
CA GLN A 70 3.80 -18.40 9.35
C GLN A 70 4.20 -17.50 10.52
N CYS A 71 4.40 -18.13 11.69
CA CYS A 71 4.64 -17.39 12.93
C CYS A 71 6.12 -17.12 13.24
N SER A 72 7.04 -17.81 12.55
CA SER A 72 8.47 -17.78 12.85
C SER A 72 9.31 -17.68 11.58
N VAL A 73 10.36 -16.87 11.64
CA VAL A 73 11.42 -16.76 10.65
C VAL A 73 12.76 -16.86 11.37
N ASN A 74 13.59 -17.82 10.96
CA ASN A 74 14.89 -18.08 11.60
C ASN A 74 15.98 -17.10 11.15
N ASP A 75 15.78 -16.41 10.03
CA ASP A 75 16.71 -15.39 9.53
C ASP A 75 16.60 -14.09 10.36
N ARG A 76 17.46 -13.99 11.38
CA ARG A 76 17.55 -12.81 12.25
C ARG A 76 17.99 -11.55 11.49
N ALA A 77 18.79 -11.68 10.44
CA ALA A 77 19.28 -10.55 9.66
C ALA A 77 18.14 -9.95 8.83
N LEU A 78 17.33 -10.79 8.18
CA LEU A 78 16.12 -10.39 7.48
C LEU A 78 15.14 -9.67 8.42
N VAL A 79 14.87 -10.26 9.60
CA VAL A 79 13.98 -9.66 10.60
C VAL A 79 14.50 -8.28 11.02
N ALA A 80 15.77 -8.16 11.37
CA ALA A 80 16.36 -6.87 11.78
C ALA A 80 16.30 -5.82 10.66
N ARG A 81 16.60 -6.21 9.42
CA ARG A 81 16.53 -5.35 8.23
C ARG A 81 15.12 -4.82 8.00
N LEU A 82 14.12 -5.72 7.95
CA LEU A 82 12.73 -5.33 7.69
C LEU A 82 12.14 -4.51 8.83
N LYS A 83 12.47 -4.81 10.10
CA LYS A 83 12.02 -3.99 11.24
C LYS A 83 12.62 -2.59 11.19
N THR A 84 13.89 -2.46 10.82
CA THR A 84 14.53 -1.15 10.61
C THR A 84 13.83 -0.40 9.48
N GLN A 85 13.62 -1.05 8.33
CA GLN A 85 12.93 -0.45 7.19
C GLN A 85 11.50 -0.03 7.53
N GLN A 86 10.75 -0.85 8.27
CA GLN A 86 9.40 -0.52 8.75
C GLN A 86 9.39 0.74 9.63
N GLN A 87 10.39 0.91 10.49
CA GLN A 87 10.50 2.09 11.35
C GLN A 87 10.85 3.36 10.56
N THR A 88 11.72 3.26 9.55
CA THR A 88 12.13 4.42 8.75
C THR A 88 11.16 4.75 7.62
N TYR A 89 10.29 3.81 7.24
CA TYR A 89 9.41 3.91 6.08
C TYR A 89 8.61 5.22 5.98
N PRO A 90 7.97 5.75 7.04
CA PRO A 90 7.23 7.01 6.95
C PRO A 90 8.07 8.20 6.51
N SER A 91 9.38 8.20 6.82
CA SER A 91 10.31 9.27 6.46
C SER A 91 10.91 9.10 5.07
N THR A 92 10.93 7.87 4.54
CA THR A 92 11.50 7.56 3.21
C THR A 92 10.44 7.49 2.12
N LEU A 93 9.16 7.39 2.48
CA LEU A 93 8.04 7.38 1.53
C LEU A 93 7.97 8.72 0.78
N LYS A 94 8.20 8.67 -0.54
CA LYS A 94 7.98 9.83 -1.40
C LYS A 94 6.51 9.93 -1.75
N ARG A 95 6.04 11.17 -1.95
CA ARG A 95 4.67 11.46 -2.36
C ARG A 95 4.67 12.30 -3.61
N VAL A 96 3.77 11.97 -4.52
CA VAL A 96 3.52 12.76 -5.73
C VAL A 96 2.06 13.16 -5.79
N LYS A 97 1.77 14.25 -6.50
CA LYS A 97 0.40 14.66 -6.80
C LYS A 97 0.09 14.20 -8.22
N ILE A 98 -0.91 13.35 -8.37
CA ILE A 98 -1.42 12.89 -9.67
C ILE A 98 -2.59 13.78 -10.14
N ASP A 99 -2.95 13.69 -11.43
CA ASP A 99 -4.05 14.47 -11.98
C ASP A 99 -5.40 14.04 -11.38
N PRO A 100 -6.29 14.96 -11.00
CA PRO A 100 -7.61 14.63 -10.46
C PRO A 100 -8.50 13.80 -11.38
N SER A 101 -8.24 13.75 -12.70
CA SER A 101 -8.99 12.87 -13.59
C SER A 101 -8.66 11.39 -13.40
N ASN A 102 -7.57 11.05 -12.71
CA ASN A 102 -7.09 9.67 -12.59
C ASN A 102 -7.50 8.99 -11.27
N TYR A 103 -8.38 9.59 -10.47
CA TYR A 103 -8.89 8.99 -9.24
C TYR A 103 -10.21 9.65 -8.81
N ASP A 104 -10.85 9.10 -7.78
CA ASP A 104 -12.06 9.68 -7.22
C ASP A 104 -12.17 9.39 -5.71
N GLN A 105 -13.23 9.87 -5.06
CA GLN A 105 -13.61 9.39 -3.73
C GLN A 105 -14.08 7.93 -3.79
N ARG A 106 -13.91 7.21 -2.68
CA ARG A 106 -14.65 5.98 -2.45
C ARG A 106 -16.09 6.35 -2.12
N VAL A 107 -17.04 5.71 -2.78
CA VAL A 107 -18.47 6.03 -2.62
C VAL A 107 -19.18 4.97 -1.78
N PRO A 108 -20.11 5.37 -0.88
CA PRO A 108 -20.77 4.46 0.05
C PRO A 108 -21.96 3.71 -0.56
N TYR A 109 -22.34 4.01 -1.81
CA TYR A 109 -23.42 3.35 -2.52
C TYR A 109 -23.02 3.06 -3.96
N ASP A 110 -23.54 1.96 -4.50
CA ASP A 110 -23.46 1.66 -5.92
C ASP A 110 -24.52 2.47 -6.71
N ALA A 111 -24.50 2.33 -8.04
CA ALA A 111 -25.44 3.00 -8.92
C ALA A 111 -26.90 2.55 -8.75
N PHE A 112 -27.14 1.47 -8.00
CA PHE A 112 -28.44 0.90 -7.72
C PHE A 112 -28.91 1.21 -6.29
N GLY A 113 -28.16 2.00 -5.51
CA GLY A 113 -28.49 2.41 -4.15
C GLY A 113 -28.15 1.38 -3.06
N ASN A 114 -27.42 0.31 -3.39
CA ASN A 114 -26.95 -0.67 -2.41
C ASN A 114 -25.70 -0.16 -1.69
N PRO A 115 -25.53 -0.47 -0.41
CA PRO A 115 -24.39 0.01 0.37
C PRO A 115 -23.09 -0.67 -0.07
N LEU A 116 -22.01 0.11 -0.15
CA LEU A 116 -20.67 -0.34 -0.48
C LEU A 116 -19.70 -0.14 0.69
N GLN A 117 -18.72 -1.04 0.79
CA GLN A 117 -17.57 -0.83 1.67
C GLN A 117 -16.69 0.30 1.11
N THR A 118 -16.44 1.32 1.92
CA THR A 118 -15.50 2.41 1.60
C THR A 118 -14.17 2.26 2.33
N THR A 119 -14.08 1.38 3.33
CA THR A 119 -12.82 1.01 3.95
C THR A 119 -12.11 0.01 3.05
N PRO A 120 -10.83 0.22 2.71
CA PRO A 120 -10.11 -0.74 1.88
C PRO A 120 -10.10 -2.13 2.52
N SER A 121 -10.37 -3.16 1.73
CA SER A 121 -10.46 -4.54 2.20
C SER A 121 -9.68 -5.53 1.33
N LEU A 122 -9.16 -5.09 0.18
CA LEU A 122 -8.45 -5.91 -0.80
C LEU A 122 -7.17 -5.19 -1.24
N VAL A 123 -6.10 -5.94 -1.49
CA VAL A 123 -4.91 -5.44 -2.17
C VAL A 123 -4.73 -6.16 -3.49
N VAL A 124 -4.54 -5.39 -4.56
CA VAL A 124 -4.21 -5.88 -5.89
C VAL A 124 -2.76 -5.52 -6.19
N LEU A 125 -1.97 -6.55 -6.49
CA LEU A 125 -0.60 -6.41 -6.93
C LEU A 125 -0.57 -6.22 -8.44
N HIS A 126 0.25 -5.28 -8.86
CA HIS A 126 0.46 -4.90 -10.26
C HIS A 126 1.96 -4.88 -10.57
N GLU A 127 2.25 -4.76 -11.86
CA GLU A 127 3.54 -4.27 -12.34
C GLU A 127 3.33 -3.07 -13.26
N THR A 128 4.37 -2.28 -13.49
CA THR A 128 4.30 -1.07 -14.33
C THR A 128 4.48 -1.35 -15.82
N VAL A 129 4.97 -2.55 -16.19
CA VAL A 129 5.44 -2.97 -17.52
C VAL A 129 6.67 -2.22 -18.02
N PHE A 130 6.85 -0.96 -17.62
CA PHE A 130 8.01 -0.11 -17.91
C PHE A 130 8.61 0.46 -16.61
N GLY A 131 9.59 1.34 -16.70
CA GLY A 131 10.12 2.04 -15.52
C GLY A 131 9.09 2.82 -14.70
N LEU A 132 9.42 3.04 -13.43
CA LEU A 132 8.62 3.73 -12.41
C LEU A 132 8.16 5.12 -12.89
N GLN A 133 9.07 5.88 -13.50
CA GLN A 133 8.78 7.22 -14.00
C GLN A 133 7.78 7.22 -15.15
N SER A 134 7.73 6.16 -15.97
CA SER A 134 6.74 6.01 -17.04
C SER A 134 5.33 5.95 -16.48
N ALA A 135 5.11 5.10 -15.46
CA ALA A 135 3.82 5.02 -14.77
C ALA A 135 3.43 6.35 -14.10
N LEU A 136 4.38 7.02 -13.44
CA LEU A 136 4.13 8.33 -12.83
C LEU A 136 3.75 9.39 -13.86
N ASN A 137 4.41 9.42 -15.02
CA ASN A 137 4.09 10.35 -16.11
C ASN A 137 2.65 10.14 -16.63
N THR A 138 2.18 8.90 -16.66
CA THR A 138 0.79 8.59 -17.01
C THR A 138 -0.19 9.13 -15.97
N PHE A 139 0.12 9.00 -14.67
CA PHE A 139 -0.80 9.42 -13.60
C PHE A 139 -0.89 10.94 -13.46
N ILE A 140 0.16 11.69 -13.78
CA ILE A 140 0.14 13.16 -13.75
C ILE A 140 -0.50 13.78 -15.00
N LYS A 141 -0.71 12.99 -16.06
CA LYS A 141 -1.37 13.45 -17.29
C LYS A 141 -2.88 13.49 -17.08
N HIS A 142 -3.51 14.58 -17.50
CA HIS A 142 -4.97 14.67 -17.56
C HIS A 142 -5.55 13.70 -18.60
N ASN A 143 -6.52 12.89 -18.17
CA ASN A 143 -7.20 11.88 -18.98
C ASN A 143 -8.73 12.08 -18.88
N PRO A 144 -9.36 12.76 -19.85
CA PRO A 144 -10.79 13.09 -19.79
C PRO A 144 -11.70 11.92 -20.15
N ARG A 145 -11.15 10.85 -20.75
CA ARG A 145 -11.88 9.65 -21.15
C ARG A 145 -11.68 8.57 -20.12
N ASP A 146 -12.76 7.93 -19.66
CA ASP A 146 -12.72 6.93 -18.60
C ASP A 146 -11.79 5.76 -18.94
N GLU A 147 -11.68 5.38 -20.21
CA GLU A 147 -10.79 4.30 -20.65
C GLU A 147 -9.28 4.62 -20.55
N ASP A 148 -8.92 5.90 -20.48
CA ASP A 148 -7.53 6.37 -20.35
C ASP A 148 -7.14 6.62 -18.88
N GLN A 149 -8.12 6.65 -17.97
CA GLN A 149 -7.87 7.01 -16.58
C GLN A 149 -7.25 5.82 -15.84
N VAL A 150 -6.11 6.06 -15.19
CA VAL A 150 -5.37 5.01 -14.49
C VAL A 150 -4.57 5.59 -13.34
N SER A 151 -4.57 4.89 -12.21
CA SER A 151 -3.72 5.21 -11.07
C SER A 151 -3.54 4.01 -10.16
N TYR A 152 -2.45 4.05 -9.38
CA TYR A 152 -2.22 3.15 -8.26
C TYR A 152 -2.08 3.96 -6.97
N HIS A 153 -2.22 3.29 -5.83
CA HIS A 153 -1.99 3.95 -4.54
C HIS A 153 -0.49 4.10 -4.28
N LEU A 154 0.28 3.05 -4.60
CA LEU A 154 1.70 3.00 -4.33
C LEU A 154 2.47 2.29 -5.44
N LEU A 155 3.66 2.80 -5.75
CA LEU A 155 4.61 2.18 -6.66
C LEU A 155 5.93 1.91 -5.94
N ILE A 156 6.61 0.82 -6.30
CA ILE A 156 7.91 0.43 -5.74
C ILE A 156 8.93 0.26 -6.85
N GLY A 157 9.96 1.12 -6.85
CA GLY A 157 11.04 1.07 -7.81
C GLY A 157 11.97 -0.13 -7.63
N GLU A 158 12.77 -0.47 -8.64
CA GLU A 158 13.70 -1.61 -8.64
C GLU A 158 14.64 -1.61 -7.41
N ASN A 159 15.01 -0.42 -6.91
CA ASN A 159 15.88 -0.24 -5.75
C ASN A 159 15.13 -0.25 -4.39
N GLY A 160 13.82 -0.53 -4.37
CA GLY A 160 12.97 -0.50 -3.18
C GLY A 160 12.44 0.89 -2.79
N GLU A 161 12.70 1.93 -3.58
CA GLU A 161 12.08 3.23 -3.40
C GLU A 161 10.55 3.11 -3.46
N SER A 162 9.84 3.71 -2.50
CA SER A 162 8.38 3.72 -2.47
C SER A 162 7.84 5.11 -2.77
N VAL A 163 6.89 5.18 -3.70
CA VAL A 163 6.19 6.41 -4.10
C VAL A 163 4.69 6.23 -3.90
N GLU A 164 4.10 6.99 -2.96
CA GLU A 164 2.65 7.10 -2.81
C GLU A 164 2.12 8.13 -3.83
N ALA A 165 1.35 7.61 -4.80
CA ALA A 165 0.69 8.41 -5.82
C ALA A 165 -0.72 8.84 -5.40
N LEU A 166 -1.36 8.05 -4.54
CA LEU A 166 -2.71 8.35 -4.07
C LEU A 166 -2.93 7.84 -2.64
N HIS A 167 -3.44 8.73 -1.77
CA HIS A 167 -3.78 8.36 -0.40
C HIS A 167 -4.89 7.28 -0.38
N PRO A 168 -4.80 6.22 0.45
CA PRO A 168 -5.78 5.12 0.53
C PRO A 168 -7.26 5.49 0.74
N ARG A 169 -7.56 6.75 1.07
CA ARG A 169 -8.94 7.25 1.25
C ARG A 169 -9.66 7.43 -0.08
N PHE A 170 -8.90 7.59 -1.16
CA PHE A 170 -9.41 7.75 -2.50
C PHE A 170 -9.48 6.38 -3.19
N ARG A 171 -10.30 6.33 -4.23
CA ARG A 171 -10.45 5.24 -5.17
C ARG A 171 -9.46 5.48 -6.31
N ALA A 172 -8.46 4.63 -6.42
CA ALA A 172 -7.58 4.59 -7.60
C ALA A 172 -8.28 3.85 -8.75
N TYR A 173 -7.80 4.04 -9.97
CA TYR A 173 -8.29 3.37 -11.17
C TYR A 173 -7.30 2.30 -11.62
N GLY A 174 -7.16 1.26 -10.80
CA GLY A 174 -6.09 0.27 -10.97
C GLY A 174 -6.53 -1.06 -11.60
N ALA A 175 -7.79 -1.47 -11.46
CA ALA A 175 -8.24 -2.81 -11.86
C ALA A 175 -9.24 -2.87 -13.03
N GLY A 176 -9.78 -1.74 -13.50
CA GLY A 176 -10.77 -1.73 -14.58
C GLY A 176 -11.95 -2.70 -14.35
N TYR A 177 -12.36 -3.43 -15.38
CA TYR A 177 -13.40 -4.46 -15.33
C TYR A 177 -12.94 -5.68 -14.51
N SER A 178 -13.40 -5.76 -13.26
CA SER A 178 -12.81 -6.67 -12.29
C SER A 178 -13.77 -7.09 -11.18
N ALA A 179 -13.52 -8.28 -10.63
CA ALA A 179 -14.20 -8.80 -9.44
C ALA A 179 -13.26 -9.67 -8.60
N PHE A 180 -13.60 -9.84 -7.32
CA PHE A 180 -12.87 -10.70 -6.40
C PHE A 180 -13.86 -11.50 -5.55
N ASP A 181 -13.83 -12.83 -5.67
CA ASP A 181 -14.74 -13.75 -4.96
C ASP A 181 -16.22 -13.34 -5.05
N GLY A 182 -16.65 -12.86 -6.22
CA GLY A 182 -18.01 -12.41 -6.48
C GLY A 182 -18.32 -10.98 -6.02
N GLU A 183 -17.36 -10.28 -5.42
CA GLU A 183 -17.48 -8.88 -5.03
C GLU A 183 -17.04 -7.93 -6.16
N TRP A 184 -17.86 -6.93 -6.44
CA TRP A 184 -17.53 -5.79 -7.31
C TRP A 184 -18.41 -4.57 -6.95
N ALA A 185 -18.07 -3.39 -7.45
CA ALA A 185 -18.90 -2.21 -7.35
C ALA A 185 -19.27 -1.69 -8.75
N VAL A 186 -20.56 -1.49 -9.00
CA VAL A 186 -21.06 -0.86 -10.24
C VAL A 186 -21.42 0.58 -9.92
N LEU A 187 -20.53 1.52 -10.24
CA LEU A 187 -20.71 2.94 -9.90
C LEU A 187 -21.36 3.75 -11.03
N ASN A 188 -21.34 3.23 -12.24
CA ASN A 188 -22.05 3.74 -13.39
C ASN A 188 -22.77 2.55 -14.06
N PRO A 189 -24.10 2.57 -14.25
CA PRO A 189 -24.84 1.47 -14.90
C PRO A 189 -24.42 1.20 -16.34
N GLU A 190 -23.76 2.15 -17.00
CA GLU A 190 -23.26 2.04 -18.38
C GLU A 190 -21.85 1.44 -18.45
N LEU A 191 -21.16 1.31 -17.31
CA LEU A 191 -19.81 0.78 -17.22
C LEU A 191 -19.77 -0.58 -16.52
N PRO A 192 -18.82 -1.45 -16.87
CA PRO A 192 -18.60 -2.69 -16.14
C PRO A 192 -18.22 -2.44 -14.67
N GLY A 193 -18.60 -3.36 -13.79
CA GLY A 193 -18.24 -3.28 -12.37
C GLY A 193 -16.74 -3.45 -12.12
N SER A 194 -16.29 -2.94 -10.98
CA SER A 194 -14.88 -2.90 -10.61
C SER A 194 -14.67 -3.03 -9.09
N ILE A 195 -13.54 -3.59 -8.69
CA ILE A 195 -13.11 -3.65 -7.28
C ILE A 195 -12.49 -2.35 -6.76
N ASN A 196 -12.23 -1.37 -7.63
CA ASN A 196 -11.51 -0.13 -7.32
C ASN A 196 -12.04 0.58 -6.06
N ASN A 197 -13.35 0.51 -5.78
CA ASN A 197 -13.98 1.20 -4.65
C ASN A 197 -13.52 0.69 -3.27
N PHE A 198 -13.02 -0.56 -3.18
CA PHE A 198 -12.55 -1.17 -1.93
C PHE A 198 -11.14 -1.78 -2.02
N ALA A 199 -10.49 -1.70 -3.19
CA ALA A 199 -9.12 -2.15 -3.38
C ALA A 199 -8.07 -1.06 -3.10
N LEU A 200 -6.90 -1.49 -2.61
CA LEU A 200 -5.62 -0.77 -2.71
C LEU A 200 -4.79 -1.41 -3.82
N HIS A 201 -4.03 -0.57 -4.51
CA HIS A 201 -3.25 -0.98 -5.69
C HIS A 201 -1.78 -0.68 -5.43
N LEU A 202 -0.96 -1.72 -5.44
CA LEU A 202 0.49 -1.65 -5.27
C LEU A 202 1.14 -2.19 -6.53
N SER A 203 1.98 -1.37 -7.17
CA SER A 203 2.68 -1.74 -8.38
C SER A 203 4.19 -1.86 -8.15
N LEU A 204 4.79 -2.90 -8.70
CA LEU A 204 6.24 -3.07 -8.75
C LEU A 204 6.77 -2.55 -10.09
N GLU A 205 7.85 -1.78 -10.05
CA GLU A 205 8.61 -1.46 -11.25
C GLU A 205 9.08 -2.75 -11.92
N THR A 206 8.71 -2.92 -13.17
CA THR A 206 9.14 -4.06 -13.99
C THR A 206 10.65 -3.98 -14.21
N PRO A 207 11.42 -5.08 -14.02
CA PRO A 207 12.85 -5.07 -14.29
C PRO A 207 13.11 -4.78 -15.77
N LEU A 208 14.28 -4.23 -16.08
CA LEU A 208 14.65 -3.86 -17.45
C LEU A 208 14.46 -4.99 -18.51
N ASP A 209 14.66 -6.26 -18.16
CA ASP A 209 14.47 -7.40 -19.07
C ASP A 209 12.99 -7.79 -19.27
N GLY A 210 12.09 -7.18 -18.51
CA GLY A 210 10.63 -7.35 -18.59
C GLY A 210 9.89 -6.20 -19.27
N GLU A 211 10.58 -5.17 -19.78
CA GLU A 211 9.97 -4.03 -20.48
C GLU A 211 9.47 -4.38 -21.90
N ASN A 212 8.63 -5.41 -21.98
CA ASN A 212 8.09 -5.99 -23.19
C ASN A 212 6.80 -6.77 -22.87
N ASP A 213 6.23 -7.44 -23.88
CA ASP A 213 5.00 -8.23 -23.81
C ASP A 213 5.24 -9.72 -23.47
N ALA A 214 6.47 -10.13 -23.14
CA ALA A 214 6.75 -11.51 -22.80
C ALA A 214 6.01 -11.94 -21.52
N GLU A 215 5.72 -13.23 -21.41
CA GLU A 215 4.98 -13.78 -20.26
C GLU A 215 5.78 -13.74 -18.94
N THR A 216 7.11 -13.64 -19.03
CA THR A 216 8.03 -13.72 -17.89
C THR A 216 9.22 -12.79 -18.05
N HIS A 217 9.78 -12.35 -16.93
CA HIS A 217 11.07 -11.65 -16.82
C HIS A 217 11.88 -12.21 -15.65
N SER A 218 13.08 -11.67 -15.37
CA SER A 218 14.00 -12.10 -14.31
C SER A 218 13.42 -12.10 -12.87
N GLY A 219 12.24 -11.53 -12.68
CA GLY A 219 11.60 -11.33 -11.38
C GLY A 219 12.02 -10.03 -10.70
N TYR A 220 11.43 -9.77 -9.54
CA TYR A 220 11.61 -8.51 -8.80
C TYR A 220 12.79 -8.60 -7.82
N SER A 221 13.41 -7.44 -7.54
CA SER A 221 14.57 -7.35 -6.66
C SER A 221 14.22 -7.65 -5.20
N SER A 222 15.22 -8.04 -4.40
CA SER A 222 15.00 -8.18 -2.95
C SER A 222 14.57 -6.87 -2.29
N ALA A 223 15.02 -5.72 -2.81
CA ALA A 223 14.65 -4.42 -2.26
C ALA A 223 13.17 -4.11 -2.52
N GLN A 224 12.65 -4.51 -3.70
CA GLN A 224 11.22 -4.43 -4.01
C GLN A 224 10.39 -5.29 -3.07
N TYR A 225 10.77 -6.55 -2.86
CA TYR A 225 10.05 -7.42 -1.92
C TYR A 225 10.10 -6.91 -0.48
N ASP A 226 11.25 -6.38 -0.03
CA ASP A 226 11.39 -5.83 1.32
C ASP A 226 10.47 -4.60 1.51
N ALA A 227 10.48 -3.67 0.55
CA ALA A 227 9.60 -2.50 0.57
C ALA A 227 8.11 -2.88 0.49
N MET A 228 7.76 -3.80 -0.41
CA MET A 228 6.39 -4.29 -0.57
C MET A 228 5.88 -4.92 0.72
N ALA A 229 6.68 -5.75 1.38
CA ALA A 229 6.28 -6.35 2.65
C ALA A 229 6.02 -5.30 3.74
N VAL A 230 6.83 -4.24 3.80
CA VAL A 230 6.62 -3.13 4.75
C VAL A 230 5.30 -2.39 4.46
N VAL A 231 5.01 -2.09 3.19
CA VAL A 231 3.75 -1.44 2.78
C VAL A 231 2.55 -2.32 3.11
N LEU A 232 2.60 -3.59 2.71
CA LEU A 232 1.51 -4.53 2.94
C LEU A 232 1.28 -4.75 4.44
N ALA A 233 2.34 -4.87 5.24
CA ALA A 233 2.21 -4.99 6.68
C ALA A 233 1.51 -3.77 7.31
N ASP A 234 1.79 -2.54 6.85
CA ASP A 234 1.04 -1.36 7.27
C ASP A 234 -0.44 -1.46 6.88
N TRP A 235 -0.75 -1.77 5.62
CA TRP A 235 -2.13 -1.86 5.13
C TRP A 235 -2.93 -2.97 5.80
N MET A 236 -2.35 -4.17 5.96
CA MET A 236 -2.94 -5.29 6.68
C MET A 236 -3.30 -4.89 8.11
N ASN A 237 -2.38 -4.21 8.82
CA ASN A 237 -2.63 -3.79 10.20
C ASN A 237 -3.65 -2.65 10.30
N ARG A 238 -3.56 -1.67 9.41
CA ARG A 238 -4.38 -0.45 9.42
C ARG A 238 -5.82 -0.73 9.01
N TYR A 239 -6.01 -1.53 7.97
CA TYR A 239 -7.33 -1.81 7.38
C TYR A 239 -7.86 -3.20 7.71
N LYS A 240 -7.11 -4.00 8.48
CA LYS A 240 -7.47 -5.39 8.84
C LYS A 240 -7.65 -6.28 7.61
N ILE A 241 -6.87 -6.00 6.56
CA ILE A 241 -6.85 -6.81 5.34
C ILE A 241 -6.15 -8.13 5.67
N PRO A 242 -6.85 -9.28 5.59
CA PRO A 242 -6.23 -10.57 5.83
C PRO A 242 -5.35 -10.96 4.63
N LYS A 243 -4.39 -11.87 4.83
CA LYS A 243 -3.47 -12.32 3.76
C LYS A 243 -4.21 -12.92 2.56
N GLU A 244 -5.39 -13.49 2.80
CA GLU A 244 -6.27 -14.06 1.78
C GLU A 244 -6.82 -13.00 0.82
N ARG A 245 -6.79 -11.72 1.17
CA ARG A 245 -7.23 -10.59 0.34
C ARG A 245 -6.06 -9.78 -0.20
N ILE A 246 -4.94 -10.45 -0.47
CA ILE A 246 -3.84 -9.95 -1.28
C ILE A 246 -3.81 -10.82 -2.54
N THR A 247 -4.06 -10.21 -3.69
CA THR A 247 -4.23 -10.91 -4.97
C THR A 247 -3.47 -10.20 -6.08
N THR A 248 -3.53 -10.73 -7.30
CA THR A 248 -2.90 -10.15 -8.49
C THR A 248 -3.93 -9.51 -9.40
N HIS A 249 -3.49 -8.58 -10.23
CA HIS A 249 -4.36 -8.00 -11.27
C HIS A 249 -4.86 -9.07 -12.24
N ARG A 250 -4.00 -10.02 -12.63
CA ARG A 250 -4.38 -11.18 -13.44
C ARG A 250 -5.57 -11.96 -12.89
N HIS A 251 -5.66 -12.10 -11.57
CA HIS A 251 -6.72 -12.89 -10.96
C HIS A 251 -8.07 -12.16 -10.96
N VAL A 252 -8.06 -10.85 -10.70
CA VAL A 252 -9.28 -10.05 -10.59
C VAL A 252 -9.81 -9.56 -11.92
N ASP A 253 -9.00 -9.61 -12.97
CA ASP A 253 -9.36 -9.17 -14.32
C ASP A 253 -10.37 -10.10 -14.97
N LEU A 254 -11.57 -9.58 -15.21
CA LEU A 254 -12.65 -10.31 -15.87
C LEU A 254 -12.51 -10.31 -17.41
N GLY A 255 -11.64 -9.45 -17.96
CA GLY A 255 -11.37 -9.37 -19.39
C GLY A 255 -10.30 -10.35 -19.89
N ALA A 256 -9.56 -11.00 -18.98
CA ALA A 256 -8.41 -11.84 -19.28
C ALA A 256 -7.32 -11.15 -20.15
N ALA A 257 -7.24 -9.82 -20.04
CA ALA A 257 -6.27 -8.97 -20.70
C ALA A 257 -5.02 -8.67 -19.84
N ARG A 258 -5.05 -9.03 -18.56
CA ARG A 258 -4.00 -8.72 -17.58
C ARG A 258 -3.23 -9.97 -17.16
N ALA A 259 -1.90 -9.87 -17.15
CA ALA A 259 -1.01 -10.94 -16.72
C ALA A 259 -0.21 -10.59 -15.45
N ASP A 260 -0.35 -9.35 -14.95
CA ASP A 260 0.52 -8.79 -13.92
C ASP A 260 0.15 -9.22 -12.49
N PRO A 261 1.15 -9.27 -11.58
CA PRO A 261 2.58 -9.14 -11.85
C PRO A 261 3.19 -10.44 -12.39
N ARG A 262 3.92 -10.38 -13.50
CA ARG A 262 4.67 -11.51 -14.07
C ARG A 262 5.84 -11.91 -13.16
N SER A 263 6.27 -13.17 -13.23
CA SER A 263 7.41 -13.69 -12.45
C SER A 263 7.36 -13.39 -10.93
N PHE A 264 6.17 -13.24 -10.35
CA PHE A 264 6.01 -12.91 -8.94
C PHE A 264 6.33 -14.11 -8.03
N ASN A 265 7.17 -13.89 -7.03
CA ASN A 265 7.61 -14.90 -6.08
C ASN A 265 6.87 -14.74 -4.74
N TRP A 266 5.81 -15.54 -4.59
CA TRP A 266 5.00 -15.57 -3.37
C TRP A 266 5.77 -16.03 -2.12
N GLU A 267 6.72 -16.95 -2.27
CA GLU A 267 7.54 -17.41 -1.15
C GLU A 267 8.42 -16.27 -0.61
N ALA A 268 9.02 -15.49 -1.51
CA ALA A 268 9.80 -14.32 -1.15
C ALA A 268 8.97 -13.30 -0.36
N LEU A 269 7.74 -13.02 -0.80
CA LEU A 269 6.83 -12.15 -0.06
C LEU A 269 6.45 -12.77 1.30
N GLN A 270 6.09 -14.05 1.34
CA GLN A 270 5.68 -14.73 2.56
C GLN A 270 6.76 -14.66 3.65
N GLN A 271 8.00 -14.96 3.30
CA GLN A 271 9.13 -14.89 4.24
C GLN A 271 9.26 -13.50 4.88
N ARG A 272 9.03 -12.43 4.11
CA ARG A 272 9.16 -11.04 4.58
C ARG A 272 7.96 -10.59 5.43
N LEU A 273 6.74 -10.96 5.03
CA LEU A 273 5.55 -10.71 5.85
C LEU A 273 5.61 -11.48 7.18
N ALA A 274 6.09 -12.73 7.16
CA ALA A 274 6.33 -13.51 8.37
C ALA A 274 7.39 -12.87 9.27
N ALA A 275 8.49 -12.36 8.70
CA ALA A 275 9.53 -11.64 9.44
C ALA A 275 9.03 -10.34 10.08
N LEU A 276 8.02 -9.70 9.49
CA LEU A 276 7.31 -8.56 10.08
C LEU A 276 6.26 -8.97 11.12
N GLY A 277 5.91 -10.26 11.20
CA GLY A 277 4.97 -10.83 12.17
C GLY A 277 3.49 -10.65 11.80
N VAL A 278 3.18 -10.40 10.53
CA VAL A 278 1.79 -10.15 10.07
C VAL A 278 1.11 -11.38 9.46
N LEU A 279 1.78 -12.54 9.49
CA LEU A 279 1.21 -13.83 9.07
C LEU A 279 0.96 -14.80 10.23
N CYS A 280 1.05 -14.30 11.48
CA CYS A 280 0.91 -15.09 12.69
C CYS A 280 -0.55 -15.32 13.10
#